data_AF-A0A183EBJ3-F1
#
_entry.id   AF-A0A183EBJ3-F1
#
_cell.length_a   1.000
_cell.length_b   1.000
_cell.length_c   1.000
_cell.angle_alpha   90.00
_cell.angle_beta   90.00
_cell.angle_gamma   90.00
#
_symmetry.space_group_name_H-M   'P 1'
#
loop_
_entity.id
_entity.type
_entity.pdbx_description
1 polymer ?
#
loop_
_entity_poly.entity_id
_entity_poly.type
_entity_poly.pdbx_seq_one_letter_code
_entity_poly.pdbx_strand_id
1 'polypeptide(L)'
;MHLAKDFNAVCESEFPARAIAEHLTRANCSMEPADMQRRKNMILATKTTLAELKELLSNDRSPICSSRPQPILEPTIQSRLTHFSMVSHGFGSPAMVAAINAIMNWLNESVKLLDDTK
;
A
#
# COMPACT_ATOMS: atom_id res chain seq x y z
N MET A 1 -5.00 -0.32 -18.89
CA MET A 1 -4.08 0.83 -18.86
C MET A 1 -2.67 0.30 -18.63
N HIS A 2 -1.72 0.58 -19.52
CA HIS A 2 -0.37 -0.02 -19.41
C HIS A 2 0.44 0.59 -18.27
N LEU A 3 0.40 1.91 -18.10
CA LEU A 3 1.19 2.61 -17.07
C LEU A 3 0.92 2.10 -15.63
N ALA A 4 -0.33 1.86 -15.25
CA ALA A 4 -0.67 1.31 -13.93
C ALA A 4 -0.08 -0.09 -13.71
N LYS A 5 -0.09 -0.92 -14.75
CA LYS A 5 0.47 -2.27 -14.71
C LYS A 5 1.99 -2.23 -14.61
N ASP A 6 2.63 -1.39 -15.41
CA ASP A 6 4.09 -1.20 -15.41
C ASP A 6 4.55 -0.63 -14.06
N PHE A 7 3.83 0.35 -13.53
CA PHE A 7 4.10 0.90 -12.20
C PHE A 7 3.97 -0.17 -11.11
N ASN A 8 2.92 -0.99 -11.13
CA ASN A 8 2.79 -2.10 -10.18
C ASN A 8 3.95 -3.09 -10.29
N ALA A 9 4.36 -3.46 -11.52
CA ALA A 9 5.49 -4.37 -11.73
C ALA A 9 6.80 -3.79 -11.17
N VAL A 10 7.07 -2.50 -11.39
CA VAL A 10 8.24 -1.80 -10.83
C VAL A 10 8.16 -1.75 -9.30
N CYS A 11 6.99 -1.48 -8.73
CA CYS A 11 6.78 -1.51 -7.27
C CYS A 11 7.05 -2.90 -6.67
N GLU A 12 6.73 -3.98 -7.38
CA GLU A 12 6.94 -5.35 -6.90
C GLU A 12 8.38 -5.83 -7.06
N SER A 13 9.06 -5.45 -8.15
CA SER A 13 10.39 -5.98 -8.52
C SER A 13 11.55 -5.08 -8.12
N GLU A 14 11.38 -3.76 -8.21
CA GLU A 14 12.49 -2.79 -8.10
C GLU A 14 12.45 -1.97 -6.82
N PHE A 15 11.29 -1.89 -6.14
CA PHE A 15 11.19 -1.09 -4.91
C PHE A 15 12.06 -1.68 -3.79
N PRO A 16 13.01 -0.90 -3.21
CA PRO A 16 14.04 -1.43 -2.30
C PRO A 16 13.52 -1.60 -0.86
N ALA A 17 12.41 -2.33 -0.70
CA ALA A 17 11.70 -2.51 0.57
C ALA A 17 12.62 -2.95 1.72
N ARG A 18 13.45 -3.97 1.47
CA ARG A 18 14.37 -4.51 2.49
C ARG A 18 15.45 -3.51 2.90
N ALA A 19 16.13 -2.89 1.94
CA ALA A 19 17.20 -1.94 2.24
C ALA A 19 16.67 -0.72 3.03
N ILE A 20 15.47 -0.25 2.71
CA ILE A 20 14.78 0.80 3.46
C ILE A 20 14.43 0.32 4.88
N ALA A 21 13.92 -0.91 5.02
CA ALA A 21 13.59 -1.49 6.33
C ALA A 21 14.82 -1.59 7.25
N GLU A 22 15.96 -2.06 6.71
CA GLU A 22 17.23 -2.16 7.44
C GLU A 22 17.73 -0.78 7.89
N HIS A 23 17.73 0.20 6.97
CA HIS A 23 18.14 1.56 7.26
C HIS A 23 17.28 2.21 8.34
N LEU A 24 15.95 2.17 8.19
CA LEU A 24 15.03 2.82 9.12
C LEU A 24 14.95 2.11 10.48
N THR A 25 15.12 0.79 10.52
CA THR A 25 15.18 0.05 11.79
C THR A 25 16.43 0.45 12.56
N ARG A 26 17.60 0.50 11.92
CA ARG A 26 18.85 0.95 12.55
C ARG A 26 18.78 2.40 13.03
N ALA A 27 18.15 3.28 12.25
CA ALA A 27 18.07 4.70 12.57
C ALA A 27 17.08 5.03 13.70
N ASN A 28 15.98 4.27 13.81
CA ASN A 28 14.82 4.65 14.63
C ASN A 28 14.41 3.61 15.68
N CYS A 29 15.20 2.56 15.89
CA CYS A 29 14.93 1.54 16.89
C CYS A 29 16.19 1.28 17.71
N SER A 30 16.10 1.39 19.03
CA SER A 30 17.09 0.80 19.90
C SER A 30 16.96 -0.73 19.80
N MET A 31 18.04 -1.47 20.10
CA MET A 31 18.03 -2.93 20.15
C MET A 31 17.51 -3.45 21.50
N GLU A 32 16.84 -2.60 22.30
CA GLU A 32 16.24 -3.04 23.56
C GLU A 32 14.92 -3.78 23.28
N PRO A 33 14.66 -4.93 23.94
CA PRO A 33 13.49 -5.77 23.64
C PRO A 33 12.14 -5.03 23.74
N ALA A 34 12.00 -4.11 24.71
CA ALA A 34 10.78 -3.33 24.90
C ALA A 34 10.52 -2.36 23.74
N ASP A 35 11.57 -1.70 23.24
CA ASP A 35 11.49 -0.76 22.12
C ASP A 35 11.22 -1.47 20.80
N MET A 36 11.87 -2.62 20.59
CA MET A 36 11.60 -3.49 19.43
C MET A 36 10.14 -3.95 19.40
N GLN A 37 9.61 -4.41 20.53
CA GLN A 37 8.21 -4.81 20.63
C GLN A 37 7.24 -3.65 20.38
N ARG A 38 7.53 -2.47 20.96
CA ARG A 38 6.73 -1.26 20.73
C ARG A 38 6.73 -0.88 19.24
N ARG A 39 7.89 -0.88 18.59
CA ARG A 39 8.01 -0.59 17.16
C ARG A 39 7.26 -1.61 16.30
N LYS A 40 7.38 -2.90 16.62
CA LYS A 40 6.63 -3.97 15.94
C LYS A 40 5.13 -3.73 16.02
N ASN A 41 4.60 -3.39 17.20
CA ASN A 41 3.17 -3.12 17.38
C ASN A 41 2.70 -1.93 16.51
N MET A 42 3.48 -0.84 16.43
CA MET A 42 3.16 0.31 15.57
C MET A 42 3.15 -0.07 14.08
N ILE A 43 4.12 -0.88 13.64
CA ILE A 43 4.18 -1.37 12.26
C ILE A 43 2.95 -2.24 11.94
N LEU A 44 2.58 -3.15 12.84
CA LEU A 44 1.40 -4.01 12.67
C LEU A 44 0.11 -3.20 12.60
N ALA A 45 -0.06 -2.21 13.48
CA ALA A 45 -1.21 -1.30 13.44
C ALA A 45 -1.30 -0.55 12.11
N THR A 46 -0.16 -0.04 11.61
CA THR A 46 -0.08 0.65 10.32
C THR A 46 -0.48 -0.27 9.17
N LYS A 47 -0.03 -1.53 9.18
CA LYS A 47 -0.42 -2.52 8.16
C LYS A 47 -1.92 -2.74 8.11
N THR A 48 -2.59 -2.81 9.27
CA THR A 48 -4.04 -2.99 9.34
C THR A 48 -4.76 -1.81 8.67
N THR A 49 -4.43 -0.57 9.04
CA THR A 49 -5.06 0.62 8.45
C THR A 49 -4.82 0.75 6.94
N LEU A 50 -3.62 0.38 6.46
CA LEU A 50 -3.33 0.37 5.02
C LEU A 50 -4.11 -0.72 4.28
N ALA A 51 -4.35 -1.87 4.90
CA ALA A 51 -5.14 -2.95 4.32
C ALA A 51 -6.60 -2.53 4.11
N GLU A 52 -7.21 -1.84 5.08
CA GLU A 52 -8.56 -1.29 4.97
C GLU A 52 -8.68 -0.31 3.80
N LEU A 53 -7.73 0.62 3.67
CA LEU A 53 -7.70 1.57 2.56
C LEU A 53 -7.51 0.85 1.20
N LYS A 54 -6.59 -0.11 1.14
CA LYS A 54 -6.35 -0.91 -0.07
C LYS A 54 -7.60 -1.67 -0.50
N GLU A 55 -8.34 -2.26 0.44
CA GLU A 55 -9.56 -3.00 0.15
C GLU A 55 -10.62 -2.08 -0.48
N LEU A 56 -10.85 -0.90 0.12
CA LEU A 56 -11.77 0.09 -0.45
C LEU A 56 -11.38 0.49 -1.88
N LEU A 57 -10.09 0.78 -2.12
CA LEU A 57 -9.59 1.15 -3.44
C LEU A 57 -9.68 0.00 -4.46
N SER A 58 -9.51 -1.25 -4.01
CA SER A 58 -9.66 -2.45 -4.85
C SER A 58 -11.12 -2.70 -5.25
N ASN A 59 -12.06 -2.12 -4.50
CA ASN A 59 -13.49 -2.14 -4.78
C ASN A 59 -13.96 -0.95 -5.64
N ASP A 60 -13.05 -0.09 -6.09
CA ASP A 60 -13.37 0.95 -7.06
C ASP A 60 -13.91 0.32 -8.36
N ARG A 61 -15.13 0.71 -8.75
CA ARG A 61 -15.79 0.30 -10.00
C ARG A 61 -16.03 1.51 -10.91
N SER A 62 -15.11 2.47 -10.90
CA SER A 62 -15.15 3.61 -11.81
C SER A 62 -15.10 3.14 -13.27
N PRO A 63 -15.95 3.68 -14.17
CA PRO A 63 -15.87 3.38 -15.59
C PRO A 63 -14.52 3.78 -16.18
N ILE A 64 -13.88 2.88 -16.92
CA ILE A 64 -12.60 3.13 -17.61
C ILE A 64 -12.72 2.65 -19.05
N CYS A 65 -12.47 3.54 -20.01
CA CYS A 65 -12.65 3.29 -21.44
C CYS A 65 -14.07 2.77 -21.75
N SER A 66 -14.19 1.55 -22.29
CA SER A 66 -15.47 0.88 -22.57
C SER A 66 -16.04 0.08 -21.40
N SER A 67 -15.28 -0.10 -20.31
CA SER A 67 -15.71 -0.85 -19.13
C SER A 67 -16.67 -0.03 -18.28
N ARG A 68 -17.82 -0.63 -17.93
CA ARG A 68 -18.87 -0.03 -17.09
C ARG A 68 -19.35 -1.04 -16.04
N PRO A 69 -18.51 -1.38 -15.05
CA PRO A 69 -18.90 -2.32 -14.01
C PRO A 69 -20.03 -1.75 -13.14
N GLN A 70 -20.84 -2.62 -12.53
CA GLN A 70 -21.83 -2.18 -11.55
C GLN A 70 -21.12 -1.64 -10.28
N PRO A 71 -21.48 -0.44 -9.80
CA PRO A 71 -21.01 0.07 -8.53
C PRO A 71 -21.34 -0.86 -7.36
N ILE A 72 -20.37 -1.07 -6.47
CA ILE A 72 -20.54 -1.85 -5.22
C ILE A 72 -20.30 -1.01 -3.97
N LEU A 73 -19.70 0.17 -4.14
CA LEU A 73 -19.47 1.14 -3.07
C LEU A 73 -20.66 2.09 -2.95
N GLU A 74 -20.78 2.69 -1.76
CA GLU A 74 -21.74 3.78 -1.51
C GLU A 74 -21.66 4.87 -2.60
N PRO A 75 -22.79 5.39 -3.11
CA PRO A 75 -22.81 6.34 -4.23
C PRO A 75 -21.90 7.55 -4.03
N THR A 76 -21.86 8.09 -2.81
CA THR A 76 -21.00 9.23 -2.46
C THR A 76 -19.52 8.91 -2.62
N ILE A 77 -19.07 7.73 -2.18
CA ILE A 77 -17.67 7.30 -2.29
C ILE A 77 -17.33 6.97 -3.75
N GLN A 78 -18.18 6.19 -4.43
CA GLN A 78 -17.95 5.81 -5.83
C GLN A 78 -17.90 7.04 -6.75
N SER A 79 -18.72 8.06 -6.51
CA SER A 79 -18.70 9.31 -7.29
C SER A 79 -17.37 10.04 -7.16
N ARG A 80 -16.80 10.11 -5.95
CA ARG A 80 -15.48 10.74 -5.71
C ARG A 80 -14.36 9.95 -6.36
N LEU A 81 -14.38 8.62 -6.25
CA LEU A 81 -13.41 7.76 -6.93
C LEU A 81 -13.53 7.85 -8.45
N THR A 82 -14.75 7.98 -8.99
CA THR A 82 -14.99 8.16 -10.43
C THR A 82 -14.42 9.49 -10.91
N HIS A 83 -14.61 10.56 -10.15
CA HIS A 83 -13.97 11.85 -10.44
C HIS A 83 -12.44 11.73 -10.41
N PHE A 84 -11.88 11.08 -9.39
CA PHE A 84 -10.43 10.84 -9.28
C PHE A 84 -9.89 10.01 -10.47
N SER A 85 -10.61 8.95 -10.86
CA SER A 85 -10.29 8.14 -12.03
C SER A 85 -10.32 8.97 -13.31
N MET A 86 -11.33 9.83 -13.48
CA MET A 86 -11.43 10.71 -14.64
C MET A 86 -10.24 11.67 -14.75
N VAL A 87 -9.90 12.38 -13.67
CA VAL A 87 -8.80 13.37 -13.68
C VAL A 87 -7.41 12.73 -13.76
N SER A 88 -7.27 11.50 -13.27
CA SER A 88 -6.02 10.71 -13.36
C SER A 88 -5.96 9.83 -14.61
N HIS A 89 -6.92 9.97 -15.54
CA HIS A 89 -7.04 9.16 -16.74
C HIS A 89 -7.11 7.64 -16.48
N GLY A 90 -7.62 7.23 -15.33
CA GLY A 90 -7.76 5.84 -14.91
C GLY A 90 -6.50 5.25 -14.27
N PHE A 91 -5.42 6.03 -14.12
CA PHE A 91 -4.16 5.57 -13.52
C PHE A 91 -4.22 5.60 -11.99
N GLY A 92 -4.92 6.58 -11.41
CA GLY A 92 -4.81 6.95 -10.01
C GLY A 92 -5.10 5.81 -9.03
N SER A 93 -6.31 5.23 -9.03
CA SER A 93 -6.68 4.20 -8.05
C SER A 93 -5.76 2.97 -8.14
N PRO A 94 -5.47 2.41 -9.34
CA PRO A 94 -4.48 1.34 -9.47
C PRO A 94 -3.08 1.70 -8.97
N ALA A 95 -2.60 2.93 -9.24
CA ALA A 95 -1.29 3.39 -8.78
C ALA A 95 -1.23 3.49 -7.24
N MET A 96 -2.29 3.97 -6.60
CA MET A 96 -2.38 4.02 -5.15
C MET A 96 -2.35 2.61 -4.54
N VAL A 97 -3.07 1.64 -5.14
CA VAL A 97 -3.03 0.24 -4.69
C VAL A 97 -1.62 -0.36 -4.83
N ALA A 98 -0.94 -0.11 -5.96
CA ALA A 98 0.44 -0.54 -6.17
C ALA A 98 1.41 0.08 -5.14
N ALA A 99 1.29 1.38 -4.87
CA ALA A 99 2.09 2.06 -3.85
C ALA A 99 1.84 1.50 -2.44
N ILE A 100 0.58 1.23 -2.08
CA ILE A 100 0.25 0.60 -0.80
C ILE A 100 0.84 -0.80 -0.72
N ASN A 101 0.83 -1.60 -1.79
CA ASN A 101 1.49 -2.91 -1.81
C ASN A 101 3.01 -2.80 -1.57
N ALA A 102 3.68 -1.84 -2.19
CA ALA A 102 5.10 -1.59 -1.98
C ALA A 102 5.40 -1.21 -0.51
N ILE A 103 4.57 -0.33 0.07
CA ILE A 103 4.66 0.04 1.49
C ILE A 103 4.41 -1.17 2.39
N MET A 104 3.39 -2.00 2.10
CA MET A 104 3.11 -3.23 2.84
C MET A 104 4.28 -4.20 2.79
N ASN A 105 4.98 -4.30 1.66
CA ASN A 105 6.21 -5.11 1.55
C ASN A 105 7.32 -4.56 2.45
N TRP A 106 7.56 -3.25 2.46
CA TRP A 106 8.50 -2.62 3.38
C TRP A 106 8.14 -2.85 4.86
N LEU A 107 6.86 -2.73 5.22
CA LEU A 107 6.40 -3.02 6.59
C LEU A 107 6.61 -4.50 6.95
N ASN A 108 6.41 -5.42 6.00
CA ASN A 108 6.70 -6.85 6.21
C ASN A 108 8.18 -7.12 6.46
N GLU A 109 9.07 -6.57 5.63
CA GLU A 109 10.52 -6.68 5.83
C GLU A 109 10.94 -6.07 7.17
N SER A 110 10.32 -4.95 7.57
CA SER A 110 10.58 -4.33 8.88
C SER A 110 10.18 -5.23 10.05
N VAL A 111 9.05 -5.95 9.95
CA VAL A 111 8.65 -6.93 10.98
C VAL A 111 9.62 -8.10 11.04
N LYS A 112 10.05 -8.65 9.89
CA LYS A 112 11.01 -9.76 9.82
C LYS A 112 12.30 -9.42 10.56
N LEU A 113 12.88 -8.24 10.30
CA LEU A 113 14.10 -7.78 10.97
C LEU A 113 13.96 -7.73 12.50
N LEU A 114 12.80 -7.28 13.00
CA LEU A 114 12.53 -7.22 14.44
C LEU A 114 12.32 -8.59 15.07
N ASP A 115 11.83 -9.57 14.29
CA ASP A 115 11.66 -10.96 14.75
C ASP A 115 12.96 -11.76 14.71
N ASP A 116 13.84 -11.47 13.75
CA ASP A 116 15.13 -12.14 13.55
C ASP A 116 16.21 -11.70 14.56
N THR A 117 16.00 -10.62 15.31
CA THR A 117 16.97 -10.15 16.33
C THR A 117 16.80 -10.84 17.70
N LYS A 118 16.37 -12.10 17.72
CA LYS A 118 16.29 -12.92 18.94
C LYS A 118 17.59 -13.64 19.25
#